data_AF-A0A9J7BFX1-F1
#
_entry.id   AF-A0A9J7BFX1-F1
#
_cell.length_a   1.000
_cell.length_b   1.000
_cell.length_c   1.000
_cell.angle_alpha   90.00
_cell.angle_beta   90.00
_cell.angle_gamma   90.00
#
_symmetry.space_group_name_H-M   'P 1'
#
loop_
_entity.id
_entity.type
_entity.pdbx_description
1 polymer ?
#
loop_
_entity_poly.entity_id
_entity_poly.type
_entity_poly.pdbx_seq_one_letter_code
_entity_poly.pdbx_strand_id
1 'polypeptide(L)'
;MTQWMIYLAVLLGIVSTAAVFGTDMFFLTIGRAALWRTSAAAGTEVMGFFHLFADARMPIWGVVATLSNIVLAVMSGSAQRWFYLASLLMLILFVVIYARLSKPINQVQTKAAMAGLPLENARELQAAWDRSLFIRAPLLVVSLVAQCLVLLAS
;
A
#
# COMPACT_ATOMS: atom_id res chain seq x y z
N MET A 1 18.30 12.06 19.20
CA MET A 1 17.05 12.74 18.77
C MET A 1 16.35 13.25 20.01
N THR A 2 15.78 14.45 20.00
CA THR A 2 14.91 14.89 21.11
C THR A 2 13.65 14.03 21.13
N GLN A 3 13.04 13.86 22.30
CA GLN A 3 11.88 12.97 22.48
C GLN A 3 10.70 13.34 21.55
N TRP A 4 10.48 14.63 21.29
CA TRP A 4 9.43 15.09 20.37
C TRP A 4 9.66 14.64 18.91
N MET A 5 10.92 14.53 18.46
CA MET A 5 11.25 14.06 17.11
C MET A 5 10.94 12.56 16.96
N ILE A 6 11.08 11.78 18.04
CA ILE A 6 10.76 10.34 18.04
C ILE A 6 9.25 10.18 17.86
N TYR A 7 8.45 10.88 18.65
CA TYR A 7 6.99 10.83 18.53
C TYR A 7 6.51 11.30 17.16
N LEU A 8 7.10 12.37 16.61
CA LEU A 8 6.75 12.83 15.27
C LEU A 8 7.04 11.76 14.22
N ALA A 9 8.21 11.12 14.25
CA ALA A 9 8.54 10.05 13.32
C ALA A 9 7.60 8.84 13.47
N VAL A 10 7.22 8.48 14.70
CA VAL A 10 6.25 7.39 14.95
C VAL A 10 4.89 7.72 14.33
N LEU A 11 4.37 8.93 14.58
CA LEU A 11 3.07 9.36 14.04
C LEU A 11 3.08 9.41 12.51
N LEU A 12 4.15 9.96 11.91
CA LEU A 12 4.31 9.99 10.45
C LEU A 12 4.37 8.57 9.87
N GLY A 13 5.08 7.65 10.53
CA GLY A 13 5.14 6.25 10.14
C GLY A 13 3.76 5.59 10.14
N ILE A 14 3.02 5.71 11.24
CA ILE A 14 1.69 5.12 11.41
C ILE A 14 0.69 5.69 10.42
N VAL A 15 0.57 7.03 10.33
CA VAL A 15 -0.40 7.67 9.43
C VAL A 15 -0.12 7.29 7.97
N SER A 16 1.16 7.23 7.60
CA SER A 16 1.54 6.90 6.22
C SER A 16 1.30 5.43 5.89
N THR A 17 1.64 4.50 6.79
CA THR A 17 1.29 3.08 6.62
C THR A 17 -0.22 2.88 6.59
N ALA A 18 -0.97 3.59 7.44
CA ALA A 18 -2.43 3.54 7.48
C ALA A 18 -3.08 4.06 6.18
N ALA A 19 -2.53 5.10 5.56
CA ALA A 19 -3.02 5.60 4.26
C ALA A 19 -2.90 4.55 3.15
N VAL A 20 -1.76 3.84 3.08
CA VAL A 20 -1.56 2.74 2.12
C VAL A 20 -2.46 1.55 2.46
N PHE A 21 -2.53 1.16 3.73
CA PHE A 21 -3.39 0.09 4.23
C PHE A 21 -4.87 0.34 3.93
N GLY A 22 -5.35 1.56 4.18
CA GLY A 22 -6.73 1.97 3.92
C GLY A 22 -7.12 1.81 2.45
N THR A 23 -6.18 2.03 1.53
CA THR A 23 -6.42 1.84 0.09
C THR A 23 -6.65 0.35 -0.22
N ASP A 24 -5.76 -0.53 0.24
CA ASP A 24 -5.92 -1.97 0.02
C ASP A 24 -7.18 -2.51 0.71
N MET A 25 -7.49 -2.04 1.91
CA MET A 25 -8.71 -2.39 2.63
C MET A 25 -9.97 -1.91 1.91
N PHE A 26 -9.99 -0.69 1.37
CA PHE A 26 -11.11 -0.18 0.58
C PHE A 26 -11.41 -1.13 -0.59
N PHE A 27 -10.40 -1.55 -1.35
CA PHE A 27 -10.60 -2.48 -2.45
C PHE A 27 -10.98 -3.89 -2.00
N LEU A 28 -10.40 -4.40 -0.90
CA LEU A 28 -10.76 -5.72 -0.37
C LEU A 28 -12.21 -5.80 0.12
N THR A 29 -12.71 -4.72 0.72
CA THR A 29 -14.01 -4.71 1.41
C THR A 29 -15.15 -4.22 0.52
N ILE A 30 -14.93 -3.19 -0.30
CA ILE A 30 -15.99 -2.50 -1.03
C ILE A 30 -15.66 -2.42 -2.53
N GLY A 31 -14.46 -1.94 -2.88
CA GLY A 31 -14.08 -1.63 -4.25
C GLY A 31 -14.21 -2.82 -5.20
N ARG A 32 -13.68 -3.99 -4.82
CA ARG A 32 -13.79 -5.22 -5.62
C ARG A 32 -15.24 -5.62 -5.89
N ALA A 33 -16.09 -5.59 -4.85
CA ALA A 33 -17.49 -5.99 -4.99
C ALA A 33 -18.25 -5.04 -5.94
N ALA A 34 -17.97 -3.73 -5.85
CA ALA A 34 -18.54 -2.74 -6.76
C ALA A 34 -18.07 -2.98 -8.22
N LEU A 35 -16.76 -3.15 -8.44
CA LEU A 35 -16.18 -3.40 -9.78
C LEU A 35 -16.68 -4.70 -10.41
N TRP A 36 -17.00 -5.71 -9.61
CA TRP A 36 -17.59 -6.95 -10.12
C TRP A 36 -18.95 -6.71 -10.79
N ARG A 37 -19.70 -5.69 -10.36
CA ARG A 37 -21.02 -5.34 -10.91
C ARG A 37 -20.98 -4.38 -12.10
N THR A 38 -19.86 -3.70 -12.36
CA THR A 38 -19.73 -2.80 -13.52
C THR A 38 -19.52 -3.57 -14.81
N SER A 39 -19.71 -2.95 -15.98
CA SER A 39 -19.26 -3.55 -17.24
C SER A 39 -17.72 -3.67 -17.29
N ALA A 40 -17.20 -4.53 -18.15
CA ALA A 40 -15.74 -4.67 -18.34
C ALA A 40 -15.10 -3.38 -18.86
N ALA A 41 -15.79 -2.65 -19.74
CA ALA A 41 -15.35 -1.35 -20.25
C ALA A 41 -15.28 -0.30 -19.13
N ALA A 42 -16.36 -0.14 -18.35
CA ALA A 42 -16.38 0.80 -17.23
C ALA A 42 -15.34 0.44 -16.17
N GLY A 43 -15.15 -0.86 -15.90
CA GLY A 43 -14.10 -1.33 -15.00
C GLY A 43 -12.70 -0.98 -15.48
N THR A 44 -12.43 -1.14 -16.79
CA THR A 44 -11.15 -0.77 -17.42
C THR A 44 -10.88 0.72 -17.29
N GLU A 45 -11.86 1.56 -17.60
CA GLU A 45 -11.74 3.01 -17.55
C GLU A 45 -11.49 3.51 -16.12
N VAL A 46 -12.38 3.12 -15.19
CA VAL A 46 -12.30 3.56 -13.79
C VAL A 46 -11.02 3.06 -13.14
N MET A 47 -10.68 1.77 -13.27
CA MET A 47 -9.46 1.24 -12.66
C MET A 47 -8.20 1.77 -13.32
N GLY A 48 -8.20 1.99 -14.63
CA GLY A 48 -7.07 2.62 -15.32
C GLY A 48 -6.78 4.01 -14.78
N PHE A 49 -7.80 4.85 -14.55
CA PHE A 49 -7.59 6.17 -13.96
C PHE A 49 -7.26 6.12 -12.46
N PHE A 50 -7.85 5.20 -11.70
CA PHE A 50 -7.43 4.96 -10.32
C PHE A 50 -5.94 4.63 -10.26
N HIS A 51 -5.48 3.72 -11.13
CA HIS A 51 -4.07 3.33 -11.21
C HIS A 51 -3.16 4.47 -11.67
N LEU A 52 -3.58 5.27 -12.65
CA LEU A 52 -2.84 6.47 -13.08
C LEU A 52 -2.53 7.40 -11.90
N PHE A 53 -3.55 7.74 -11.10
CA PHE A 53 -3.38 8.66 -9.98
C PHE A 53 -2.72 7.98 -8.77
N ALA A 54 -3.06 6.73 -8.48
CA ALA A 54 -2.50 5.99 -7.36
C ALA A 54 -1.01 5.74 -7.55
N ASP A 55 -0.56 5.29 -8.74
CA ASP A 55 0.86 5.05 -9.02
C ASP A 55 1.70 6.32 -8.93
N ALA A 56 1.12 7.48 -9.24
CA ALA A 56 1.78 8.77 -9.14
C ALA A 56 1.82 9.33 -7.71
N ARG A 57 0.75 9.13 -6.92
CA ARG A 57 0.55 9.82 -5.63
C ARG A 57 0.81 8.95 -4.41
N MET A 58 0.49 7.66 -4.46
CA MET A 58 0.65 6.76 -3.31
C MET A 58 2.10 6.49 -2.88
N PRO A 59 3.13 6.54 -3.77
CA PRO A 59 4.51 6.34 -3.33
C PRO A 59 4.96 7.30 -2.23
N ILE A 60 4.41 8.51 -2.14
CA ILE A 60 4.76 9.47 -1.08
C ILE A 60 4.52 8.87 0.32
N TRP A 61 3.39 8.21 0.52
CA TRP A 61 3.03 7.59 1.79
C TRP A 61 3.94 6.39 2.10
N GLY A 62 4.22 5.55 1.10
CA GLY A 62 5.14 4.43 1.26
C GLY A 62 6.55 4.90 1.66
N VAL A 63 7.08 5.92 0.99
CA VAL A 63 8.40 6.49 1.30
C VAL A 63 8.45 7.11 2.69
N VAL A 64 7.44 7.89 3.08
CA VAL A 64 7.38 8.49 4.43
C VAL A 64 7.31 7.40 5.50
N ALA A 65 6.51 6.35 5.30
CA ALA A 65 6.44 5.21 6.22
C ALA A 65 7.79 4.48 6.35
N THR A 66 8.47 4.23 5.23
CA THR A 66 9.77 3.57 5.20
C THR A 66 10.85 4.41 5.88
N LEU A 67 10.97 5.69 5.54
CA LEU A 67 11.99 6.57 6.12
C LEU A 67 11.77 6.76 7.63
N SER A 68 10.51 6.88 8.06
CA SER A 68 10.16 6.98 9.48
C SER A 68 10.65 5.74 10.25
N ASN A 69 10.41 4.54 9.73
CA ASN A 69 10.89 3.30 10.35
C ASN A 69 12.42 3.18 10.34
N ILE A 70 13.10 3.64 9.29
CA ILE A 70 14.57 3.65 9.24
C ILE A 70 15.14 4.56 10.34
N VAL A 71 14.65 5.80 10.42
CA VAL A 71 15.07 6.77 11.45
C VAL A 71 14.84 6.18 12.84
N LEU A 72 13.66 5.60 13.09
CA LEU A 72 13.32 5.03 14.38
C LEU A 72 14.18 3.80 14.71
N ALA A 73 14.43 2.89 13.77
CA ALA A 73 15.28 1.72 14.00
C ALA A 73 16.73 2.10 14.37
N VAL A 74 17.27 3.16 13.75
CA VAL A 74 18.62 3.66 14.04
C VAL A 74 18.68 4.39 15.38
N MET A 75 17.64 5.17 15.71
CA MET A 75 17.68 6.12 16.82
C MET A 75 17.00 5.64 18.11
N SER A 76 16.25 4.53 18.07
CA SER A 76 15.63 3.94 19.26
C SER A 76 16.57 3.01 20.03
N GLY A 77 16.24 2.78 21.31
CA GLY A 77 16.85 1.76 22.15
C GLY A 77 16.68 0.34 21.60
N SER A 78 17.47 -0.60 22.13
CA SER A 78 17.54 -1.99 21.64
C SER A 78 16.24 -2.77 21.76
N ALA A 79 15.42 -2.50 22.78
CA ALA A 79 14.18 -3.23 23.03
C ALA A 79 13.11 -2.96 21.95
N GLN A 80 12.93 -1.70 21.53
CA GLN A 80 11.91 -1.31 20.55
C GLN A 80 12.37 -1.48 19.10
N ARG A 81 13.69 -1.50 18.85
CA ARG A 81 14.29 -1.54 17.51
C ARG A 81 13.73 -2.66 16.63
N TRP A 82 13.46 -3.82 17.20
CA TRP A 82 13.00 -4.99 16.46
C TRP A 82 11.62 -4.80 15.81
N PHE A 83 10.72 -4.02 16.43
CA PHE A 83 9.42 -3.71 15.85
C PHE A 83 9.54 -2.81 14.61
N TYR A 84 10.43 -1.81 14.64
CA TYR A 84 10.70 -0.96 13.48
C TYR A 84 11.36 -1.73 12.34
N LEU A 85 12.28 -2.64 12.65
CA LEU A 85 12.88 -3.53 11.64
C LEU A 85 11.86 -4.49 11.03
N ALA A 86 10.97 -5.06 11.84
CA ALA A 86 9.88 -5.90 11.37
C ALA A 86 8.91 -5.13 10.45
N SER A 87 8.49 -3.92 10.86
CA SER A 87 7.68 -3.04 10.01
C SER A 87 8.39 -2.71 8.69
N LEU A 88 9.66 -2.34 8.75
CA LEU A 88 10.46 -2.04 7.57
C LEU A 88 10.53 -3.23 6.59
N LEU A 89 10.75 -4.45 7.10
CA LEU A 89 10.77 -5.67 6.29
C LEU A 89 9.41 -5.89 5.60
N MET A 90 8.30 -5.72 6.32
CA MET A 90 6.97 -5.87 5.73
C MET A 90 6.69 -4.81 4.65
N LEU A 91 7.11 -3.56 4.85
CA LEU A 91 6.99 -2.49 3.85
C LEU A 91 7.81 -2.79 2.59
N ILE A 92 9.04 -3.32 2.75
CA ILE A 92 9.88 -3.73 1.62
C ILE A 92 9.21 -4.87 0.85
N LEU A 93 8.73 -5.90 1.53
CA LEU A 93 8.01 -7.01 0.90
C LEU A 93 6.75 -6.51 0.17
N PHE A 94 5.99 -5.59 0.78
CA PHE A 94 4.84 -4.96 0.13
C PHE A 94 5.24 -4.28 -1.19
N VAL A 95 6.32 -3.48 -1.20
CA VAL A 95 6.81 -2.80 -2.40
C VAL A 95 7.24 -3.80 -3.46
N VAL A 96 7.93 -4.88 -3.08
CA VAL A 96 8.34 -5.94 -4.01
C VAL A 96 7.11 -6.60 -4.64
N ILE A 97 6.11 -6.99 -3.84
CA ILE A 97 4.87 -7.60 -4.34
C ILE A 97 4.12 -6.64 -5.26
N TYR A 98 3.97 -5.37 -4.87
CA TYR A 98 3.34 -4.35 -5.72
C TYR A 98 4.09 -4.19 -7.05
N ALA A 99 5.42 -4.06 -7.02
CA ALA A 99 6.22 -3.83 -8.22
C ALA A 99 6.19 -5.01 -9.18
N ARG A 100 6.11 -6.25 -8.66
CA ARG A 100 6.13 -7.47 -9.46
C ARG A 100 4.75 -7.90 -9.95
N LEU A 101 3.70 -7.68 -9.17
CA LEU A 101 2.35 -8.19 -9.47
C LEU A 101 1.38 -7.07 -9.88
N SER A 102 1.22 -6.05 -9.04
CA SER A 102 0.19 -5.01 -9.25
C SER A 102 0.59 -4.01 -10.33
N LYS A 103 1.82 -3.48 -10.28
CA LYS A 103 2.29 -2.41 -11.18
C LYS A 103 2.20 -2.77 -12.66
N PRO A 104 2.56 -3.98 -13.13
CA PRO A 104 2.38 -4.34 -14.54
C PRO A 104 0.90 -4.31 -14.98
N ILE A 105 -0.01 -4.77 -14.12
CA ILE A 105 -1.46 -4.74 -14.39
C ILE A 105 -1.96 -3.28 -14.44
N ASN A 106 -1.54 -2.47 -13.47
CA ASN A 106 -1.85 -1.04 -13.40
C ASN A 106 -1.48 -0.33 -14.71
N GLN A 107 -0.29 -0.62 -15.25
CA GLN A 107 0.19 -0.01 -16.50
C GLN A 107 -0.65 -0.41 -17.71
N VAL A 108 -1.08 -1.67 -17.81
CA VAL A 108 -1.95 -2.13 -18.91
C VAL A 108 -3.31 -1.45 -18.86
N GLN A 109 -3.96 -1.44 -17.69
CA GLN A 109 -5.26 -0.80 -17.50
C GLN A 109 -5.18 0.73 -17.69
N THR A 110 -4.12 1.37 -17.20
CA THR A 110 -3.89 2.82 -17.39
C THR A 110 -3.77 3.17 -18.87
N LYS A 111 -2.96 2.42 -19.63
CA LYS A 111 -2.79 2.66 -21.08
C LYS A 111 -4.12 2.50 -21.83
N ALA A 112 -4.89 1.47 -21.53
CA ALA A 112 -6.18 1.23 -22.16
C ALA A 112 -7.19 2.35 -21.86
N ALA A 113 -7.29 2.77 -20.59
CA ALA A 113 -8.16 3.88 -20.18
C ALA A 113 -7.77 5.20 -20.86
N MET A 114 -6.47 5.53 -20.91
CA MET A 114 -5.99 6.74 -21.59
C MET A 114 -6.26 6.73 -23.10
N ALA A 115 -6.33 5.55 -23.72
CA ALA A 115 -6.67 5.38 -25.13
C ALA A 115 -8.18 5.30 -25.40
N GLY A 116 -9.03 5.28 -24.36
CA GLY A 116 -10.46 5.06 -24.48
C GLY A 116 -10.82 3.66 -25.02
N LEU A 117 -9.93 2.68 -24.84
CA LEU A 117 -10.11 1.32 -25.37
C LEU A 117 -10.54 0.36 -24.27
N PRO A 118 -11.52 -0.53 -24.51
CA PRO A 118 -11.81 -1.63 -23.61
C PRO A 118 -10.69 -2.67 -23.67
N LEU A 119 -10.51 -3.43 -22.58
CA LEU A 119 -9.66 -4.62 -22.56
C LEU A 119 -10.52 -5.88 -22.64
N GLU A 120 -10.21 -6.76 -23.59
CA GLU A 120 -10.91 -8.06 -23.73
C GLU A 120 -10.75 -8.92 -22.48
N ASN A 121 -9.56 -8.92 -21.87
CA ASN A 121 -9.24 -9.66 -20.65
C ASN A 121 -9.37 -8.81 -19.36
N ALA A 122 -10.15 -7.73 -19.38
CA ALA A 122 -10.29 -6.81 -18.24
C ALA A 122 -10.64 -7.52 -16.91
N ARG A 123 -11.53 -8.50 -16.96
CA ARG A 123 -11.96 -9.28 -15.78
C ARG A 123 -10.83 -10.13 -15.20
N GLU A 124 -10.03 -10.74 -16.06
CA GLU A 124 -8.91 -11.59 -15.65
C GLU A 124 -7.81 -10.75 -15.01
N LEU A 125 -7.49 -9.60 -15.62
CA LEU A 125 -6.54 -8.64 -15.07
C LEU A 125 -7.00 -8.10 -13.72
N GLN A 126 -8.29 -7.72 -13.60
CA GLN A 126 -8.84 -7.27 -12.32
C GLN A 126 -8.79 -8.37 -11.26
N ALA A 127 -9.17 -9.61 -11.59
CA ALA A 127 -9.09 -10.72 -10.65
C ALA A 127 -7.65 -11.02 -10.20
N ALA A 128 -6.67 -10.90 -11.10
CA ALA A 128 -5.25 -11.03 -10.77
C ALA A 128 -4.78 -9.90 -9.82
N TRP A 129 -5.20 -8.68 -10.08
CA TRP A 129 -4.93 -7.54 -9.21
C TRP A 129 -5.57 -7.72 -7.83
N ASP A 130 -6.83 -8.15 -7.78
CA ASP A 130 -7.56 -8.41 -6.53
C ASP A 130 -6.90 -9.51 -5.69
N ARG A 131 -6.35 -10.56 -6.34
CA ARG A 131 -5.57 -11.59 -5.64
C ARG A 131 -4.32 -11.02 -4.96
N SER A 132 -3.68 -10.01 -5.57
CA SER A 132 -2.51 -9.36 -4.96
C SER A 132 -2.85 -8.67 -3.63
N LEU A 133 -4.07 -8.18 -3.46
CA LEU A 133 -4.51 -7.53 -2.21
C LEU A 133 -4.48 -8.48 -1.01
N PHE A 134 -4.83 -9.75 -1.21
CA PHE A 134 -4.79 -10.76 -0.15
C PHE A 134 -3.37 -11.06 0.35
N ILE A 135 -2.34 -10.68 -0.42
CA ILE A 135 -0.94 -10.77 -0.01
C ILE A 135 -0.48 -9.43 0.57
N ARG A 136 -0.80 -8.32 -0.09
CA ARG A 136 -0.34 -6.98 0.30
C ARG A 136 -0.94 -6.47 1.61
N ALA A 137 -2.25 -6.66 1.81
CA ALA A 137 -2.92 -6.15 3.00
C ALA A 137 -2.40 -6.77 4.31
N PRO A 138 -2.18 -8.10 4.42
CA PRO A 138 -1.58 -8.68 5.63
C PRO A 138 -0.19 -8.11 5.96
N LEU A 139 0.65 -7.83 4.96
CA LEU A 139 1.96 -7.20 5.20
C LEU A 139 1.80 -5.82 5.83
N LEU A 140 0.84 -5.03 5.34
CA LEU A 140 0.54 -3.71 5.90
C LEU A 140 -0.07 -3.79 7.30
N VAL A 141 -0.92 -4.80 7.58
CA VAL A 141 -1.45 -5.06 8.93
C VAL A 141 -0.31 -5.35 9.91
N VAL A 142 0.60 -6.27 9.57
CA VAL A 142 1.73 -6.61 10.44
C VAL A 142 2.62 -5.39 10.66
N SER A 143 2.89 -4.61 9.61
CA SER A 143 3.64 -3.36 9.72
C SER A 143 2.97 -2.37 10.68
N LEU A 144 1.68 -2.13 10.51
CA LEU A 144 0.93 -1.16 11.31
C LEU A 144 0.82 -1.61 12.77
N VAL A 145 0.56 -2.89 13.02
CA VAL A 145 0.55 -3.46 14.37
C VAL A 145 1.93 -3.32 15.03
N ALA A 146 3.02 -3.63 14.31
CA ALA A 146 4.37 -3.46 14.85
C ALA A 146 4.65 -2.00 15.24
N GLN A 147 4.26 -1.04 14.41
CA GLN A 147 4.38 0.40 14.72
C GLN A 147 3.56 0.80 15.96
N CYS A 148 2.32 0.32 16.07
CA CYS A 148 1.44 0.61 17.20
C CYS A 148 1.92 -0.05 18.51
N LEU A 149 2.48 -1.26 18.46
CA LEU A 149 3.03 -1.94 19.63
C LEU A 149 4.17 -1.15 20.26
N VAL A 150 4.95 -0.42 19.45
CA VAL A 150 5.99 0.45 20.01
C VAL A 150 5.39 1.56 20.85
N LEU A 151 4.28 2.18 20.43
CA LEU A 151 3.60 3.22 21.24
C LEU A 151 3.14 2.68 22.60
N LEU A 152 2.73 1.41 22.66
CA LEU A 152 2.30 0.78 23.91
C LEU A 152 3.48 0.36 24.81
N ALA A 153 4.66 0.16 24.22
CA ALA A 153 5.88 -0.22 24.92
C ALA A 153 6.84 0.95 25.18
N SER A 154 6.40 2.19 24.89
CA SER A 154 7.16 3.45 25.04
C SER A 154 6.79 4.21 26.30
#